data_AF-A0A956CZ32-F1
#
_entry.id   AF-A0A956CZ32-F1
#
_cell.length_a   1.000
_cell.length_b   1.000
_cell.length_c   1.000
_cell.angle_alpha   90.00
_cell.angle_beta   90.00
_cell.angle_gamma   90.00
#
_symmetry.space_group_name_H-M   'P 1'
#
loop_
_entity.id
_entity.type
_entity.pdbx_description
1 polymer ?
#
loop_
_entity_poly.entity_id
_entity_poly.type
_entity_poly.pdbx_seq_one_letter_code
_entity_poly.pdbx_strand_id
1 'polypeptide(L)'
;MNRVFVSAPLGCLDAAAFLVLRERQRPDDITERFDAVVLDPGMGAPAYLTRDGRVVIDDRDGWGVRGTRREVWIAIAAGTQKTGVLALYDLLPRRPTGAEPCHACAGARAAGVICHDCAGLGWRSSGFDLDEVVAAPASVSRSPTRR
;
A
#
# COMPACT_ATOMS: atom_id res chain seq x y z
N MET A 1 -12.12 7.90 18.39
CA MET A 1 -11.02 7.11 17.81
C MET A 1 -10.65 7.70 16.46
N ASN A 2 -9.55 8.47 16.43
CA ASN A 2 -9.04 9.07 15.20
C ASN A 2 -8.24 8.02 14.43
N ARG A 3 -8.77 7.57 13.30
CA ARG A 3 -8.06 6.70 12.36
C ARG A 3 -7.57 7.60 11.23
N VAL A 4 -6.25 7.68 11.11
CA VAL A 4 -5.53 8.37 10.04
C VAL A 4 -5.69 7.51 8.76
N PHE A 5 -5.34 8.00 7.59
CA PHE A 5 -5.42 7.34 6.30
C PHE A 5 -4.01 7.48 5.69
N VAL A 6 -3.64 6.72 4.67
CA VAL A 6 -2.40 7.03 3.95
C VAL A 6 -2.75 7.13 2.47
N SER A 7 -2.87 8.37 1.98
CA SER A 7 -3.21 8.65 0.59
C SER A 7 -1.98 9.09 -0.17
N ALA A 8 -1.22 8.15 -0.71
CA ALA A 8 -0.59 8.41 -2.00
C ALA A 8 -1.69 8.21 -3.05
N PRO A 9 -1.89 9.11 -4.03
CA PRO A 9 -2.70 8.80 -5.21
C PRO A 9 -1.94 7.75 -6.04
N LEU A 10 -2.00 6.51 -5.57
CA LEU A 10 -1.67 5.36 -6.40
C LEU A 10 -2.80 5.33 -7.44
N GLY A 11 -2.48 5.26 -8.73
CA GLY A 11 -3.50 5.29 -9.79
C GLY A 11 -4.63 4.30 -9.51
N CYS A 12 -5.83 4.53 -10.03
CA CYS A 12 -6.96 3.61 -9.80
C CYS A 12 -6.55 2.19 -10.21
N LEU A 13 -6.51 1.26 -9.26
CA LEU A 13 -6.35 -0.16 -9.56
C LEU A 13 -7.52 -0.57 -10.46
N ASP A 14 -7.27 -1.41 -11.45
CA ASP A 14 -8.33 -2.00 -12.24
C ASP A 14 -9.38 -2.68 -11.33
N ALA A 15 -10.66 -2.45 -11.62
CA ALA A 15 -11.75 -2.92 -10.78
C ALA A 15 -11.80 -4.46 -10.68
N ALA A 16 -11.39 -5.18 -11.73
CA ALA A 16 -11.35 -6.63 -11.71
C ALA A 16 -10.22 -7.14 -10.81
N ALA A 17 -9.05 -6.52 -10.86
CA ALA A 17 -7.95 -6.85 -9.94
C ALA A 17 -8.36 -6.68 -8.47
N PHE A 18 -9.10 -5.61 -8.14
CA PHE A 18 -9.63 -5.40 -6.80
C PHE A 18 -10.64 -6.47 -6.38
N LEU A 19 -11.55 -6.86 -7.28
CA LEU A 19 -12.55 -7.91 -7.00
C LEU A 19 -11.90 -9.27 -6.76
N VAL A 20 -10.89 -9.65 -7.55
CA VAL A 20 -10.13 -10.91 -7.37
C VAL A 20 -9.49 -10.97 -5.98
N LEU A 21 -8.96 -9.85 -5.48
CA LEU A 21 -8.41 -9.79 -4.13
C LEU A 21 -9.51 -9.97 -3.07
N ARG A 22 -10.66 -9.33 -3.27
CA ARG A 22 -11.78 -9.34 -2.32
C ARG A 22 -12.43 -10.72 -2.18
N GLU A 23 -12.64 -11.44 -3.29
CA GLU A 23 -13.28 -12.77 -3.28
C GLU A 23 -12.52 -13.82 -2.48
N ARG A 24 -11.20 -13.63 -2.29
CA ARG A 24 -10.33 -14.57 -1.57
C ARG A 24 -10.31 -14.36 -0.06
N GLN A 25 -11.05 -13.37 0.45
CA GLN A 25 -10.88 -12.86 1.80
C GLN A 25 -12.16 -12.91 2.61
N ARG A 26 -12.03 -13.20 3.91
CA ARG A 26 -13.13 -13.03 4.85
C ARG A 26 -13.25 -11.55 5.22
N PRO A 27 -14.46 -10.97 5.23
CA PRO A 27 -14.67 -9.62 5.73
C PRO A 27 -14.20 -9.48 7.18
N ASP A 28 -13.67 -8.30 7.49
CA ASP A 28 -13.31 -7.82 8.82
C ASP A 28 -13.71 -6.34 8.96
N ASP A 29 -13.59 -5.79 10.17
CA ASP A 29 -13.99 -4.42 10.47
C ASP A 29 -13.31 -3.38 9.57
N ILE A 30 -12.11 -3.65 9.06
CA ILE A 30 -11.32 -2.70 8.26
C ILE A 30 -11.73 -2.78 6.80
N THR A 31 -11.81 -3.98 6.24
CA THR A 31 -12.28 -4.23 4.87
C THR A 31 -13.69 -3.68 4.65
N GLU A 32 -14.59 -3.82 5.62
CA GLU A 32 -15.94 -3.24 5.55
C GLU A 32 -15.94 -1.72 5.73
N ARG A 33 -15.21 -1.21 6.72
CA ARG A 33 -15.19 0.22 7.03
C ARG A 33 -14.50 1.05 5.95
N PHE A 34 -13.51 0.51 5.26
CA PHE A 34 -12.70 1.26 4.30
C PHE A 34 -12.91 0.82 2.85
N ASP A 35 -13.87 -0.08 2.60
CA ASP A 35 -14.08 -0.72 1.28
C ASP A 35 -12.73 -1.19 0.74
N ALA A 36 -12.07 -2.03 1.53
CA ALA A 36 -10.69 -2.43 1.35
C ALA A 36 -10.54 -3.94 1.25
N VAL A 37 -9.36 -4.37 0.81
CA VAL A 37 -8.91 -5.76 0.77
C VAL A 37 -7.59 -5.86 1.52
N VAL A 38 -7.36 -6.95 2.23
CA VAL A 38 -6.06 -7.28 2.82
C VAL A 38 -5.03 -7.37 1.69
N LEU A 39 -4.03 -6.51 1.73
CA LEU A 39 -2.94 -6.46 0.77
C LEU A 39 -1.79 -7.36 1.24
N ASP A 40 -1.43 -7.24 2.51
CA ASP A 40 -0.45 -8.08 3.16
C ASP A 40 -0.89 -8.38 4.61
N PRO A 41 -1.21 -9.63 4.96
CA PRO A 41 -1.52 -9.97 6.35
C PRO A 41 -0.30 -9.87 7.29
N GLY A 42 0.92 -9.85 6.74
CA GLY A 42 2.19 -9.59 7.44
C GLY A 42 2.54 -10.56 8.57
N MET A 43 3.74 -10.40 9.14
CA MET A 43 4.07 -10.85 10.51
C MET A 43 3.91 -9.72 11.54
N GLY A 44 3.56 -8.52 11.08
CA GLY A 44 3.30 -7.33 11.90
C GLY A 44 1.87 -6.84 11.69
N ALA A 45 1.69 -5.52 11.70
CA ALA A 45 0.41 -4.88 11.39
C ALA A 45 -0.07 -5.27 9.96
N PRO A 46 -1.30 -5.78 9.79
CA PRO A 46 -1.82 -6.08 8.48
C PRO A 46 -1.99 -4.80 7.66
N ALA A 47 -1.62 -4.87 6.38
CA ALA A 47 -1.81 -3.81 5.42
C ALA A 47 -3.01 -4.14 4.52
N TYR A 48 -3.82 -3.13 4.23
CA TYR A 48 -5.03 -3.21 3.43
C TYR A 48 -4.94 -2.19 2.28
N LEU A 49 -5.51 -2.52 1.13
CA LEU A 49 -5.68 -1.63 -0.01
C LEU A 49 -7.15 -1.25 -0.15
N THR A 50 -7.47 0.03 -0.09
CA THR A 50 -8.82 0.54 -0.34
C THR A 50 -9.13 0.57 -1.83
N ARG A 51 -10.42 0.54 -2.19
CA ARG A 51 -10.87 0.63 -3.59
C ARG A 51 -10.36 1.89 -4.31
N ASP A 52 -10.17 2.99 -3.57
CA ASP A 52 -9.65 4.24 -4.11
C ASP A 52 -8.12 4.37 -4.11
N GLY A 53 -7.40 3.25 -3.94
CA GLY A 53 -5.95 3.18 -4.13
C GLY A 53 -5.13 3.66 -2.94
N ARG A 54 -5.68 3.63 -1.73
CA ARG A 54 -4.95 3.99 -0.50
C ARG A 54 -4.56 2.75 0.28
N VAL A 55 -3.44 2.82 0.99
CA VAL A 55 -3.02 1.75 1.89
C VAL A 55 -3.38 2.09 3.34
N VAL A 56 -3.94 1.13 4.05
CA VAL A 56 -4.30 1.22 5.46
C VAL A 56 -3.48 0.17 6.22
N ILE A 57 -2.65 0.61 7.16
CA ILE A 57 -1.89 -0.26 8.07
C ILE A 57 -2.59 -0.22 9.44
N ASP A 58 -2.99 -1.38 9.96
CA ASP A 58 -3.65 -1.49 11.26
C ASP A 58 -2.67 -1.78 12.39
N ASP A 59 -2.29 -0.72 13.10
CA ASP A 59 -1.34 -0.82 14.22
C ASP A 59 -1.94 -1.43 15.49
N ARG A 60 -3.23 -1.82 15.53
CA ARG A 60 -3.98 -2.37 16.70
C ARG A 60 -4.01 -1.52 17.99
N ASP A 61 -3.02 -0.66 18.23
CA ASP A 61 -2.82 0.16 19.43
C ASP A 61 -3.60 1.48 19.38
N GLY A 62 -4.47 1.66 18.37
CA GLY A 62 -5.40 2.80 18.31
C GLY A 62 -4.76 4.16 17.98
N TRP A 63 -3.46 4.20 17.67
CA TRP A 63 -2.71 5.43 17.32
C TRP A 63 -3.02 5.99 15.93
N GLY A 64 -3.86 5.30 15.16
CA GLY A 64 -4.26 5.72 13.82
C GLY A 64 -3.21 5.36 12.77
N VAL A 65 -3.68 5.15 11.54
CA VAL A 65 -2.90 4.68 10.39
C VAL A 65 -1.73 5.63 10.08
N ARG A 66 -0.54 5.31 10.60
CA ARG A 66 0.71 5.94 10.21
C ARG A 66 1.56 4.88 9.53
N GLY A 67 1.95 5.18 8.30
CA GLY A 67 2.92 4.39 7.56
C GLY A 67 3.92 5.32 6.91
N THR A 68 5.19 4.93 6.94
CA THR A 68 6.20 5.48 6.05
C THR A 68 5.87 5.08 4.61
N ARG A 69 6.34 5.88 3.67
CA ARG A 69 6.24 5.55 2.24
C ARG A 69 6.87 4.17 1.94
N ARG A 70 7.95 3.84 2.66
CA ARG A 70 8.61 2.53 2.62
C ARG A 70 7.64 1.39 2.95
N GLU A 71 6.93 1.47 4.07
CA GLU A 71 6.00 0.42 4.51
C GLU A 71 4.86 0.23 3.50
N VAL A 72 4.30 1.32 2.98
CA VAL A 72 3.25 1.28 1.95
C VAL A 72 3.73 0.54 0.70
N TRP A 73 4.91 0.90 0.20
CA TRP A 73 5.44 0.29 -1.03
C TRP A 73 5.88 -1.17 -0.82
N ILE A 74 6.44 -1.50 0.34
CA ILE A 74 6.73 -2.89 0.71
C ILE A 74 5.43 -3.70 0.75
N ALA A 75 4.36 -3.18 1.37
CA ALA A 75 3.08 -3.88 1.43
C ALA A 75 2.51 -4.15 0.03
N ILE A 76 2.61 -3.20 -0.91
CA ILE A 76 2.19 -3.38 -2.30
C ILE A 76 3.05 -4.44 -3.01
N ALA A 77 4.38 -4.38 -2.86
CA ALA A 77 5.27 -5.38 -3.43
C ALA A 77 5.00 -6.78 -2.86
N ALA A 78 4.75 -6.88 -1.55
CA ALA A 78 4.43 -8.13 -0.87
C ALA A 78 3.07 -8.68 -1.30
N GLY A 79 2.05 -7.82 -1.36
CA GLY A 79 0.74 -8.18 -1.89
C GLY A 79 0.84 -8.70 -3.32
N THR A 80 1.66 -8.06 -4.16
CA THR A 80 1.90 -8.53 -5.54
C THR A 80 2.50 -9.93 -5.56
N GLN A 81 3.56 -10.19 -4.78
CA GLN A 81 4.21 -11.50 -4.71
C GLN A 81 3.29 -12.59 -4.15
N LYS A 82 2.50 -12.28 -3.11
CA LYS A 82 1.62 -13.23 -2.44
C LYS A 82 0.38 -13.58 -3.26
N THR A 83 -0.16 -12.62 -4.01
CA THR A 83 -1.42 -12.78 -4.73
C THR A 83 -1.23 -13.12 -6.20
N GLY A 84 -0.06 -12.81 -6.77
CA GLY A 84 0.23 -12.89 -8.19
C GLY A 84 -0.40 -11.76 -9.02
N VAL A 85 -1.06 -10.78 -8.39
CA VAL A 85 -1.76 -9.70 -9.08
C VAL A 85 -0.77 -8.61 -9.48
N LEU A 86 -0.21 -8.73 -10.70
CA LEU A 86 0.80 -7.79 -11.21
C LEU A 86 0.33 -6.34 -11.30
N ALA A 87 -0.98 -6.09 -11.47
CA ALA A 87 -1.57 -4.75 -11.51
C ALA A 87 -1.32 -3.94 -10.22
N LEU A 88 -1.01 -4.61 -9.09
CA LEU A 88 -0.60 -3.93 -7.88
C LEU A 88 0.70 -3.13 -8.08
N TYR A 89 1.60 -3.52 -8.99
CA TYR A 89 2.78 -2.73 -9.31
C TYR A 89 2.49 -1.41 -10.00
N ASP A 90 1.31 -1.25 -10.63
CA ASP A 90 0.90 0.02 -11.23
C ASP A 90 0.59 1.09 -10.18
N LEU A 91 0.39 0.67 -8.92
CA LEU A 91 0.25 1.55 -7.78
C LEU A 91 1.61 2.15 -7.37
N LEU A 92 2.72 1.46 -7.60
CA LEU A 92 4.04 1.96 -7.23
C LEU A 92 4.48 3.10 -8.17
N PRO A 93 5.31 4.05 -7.69
CA PRO A 93 5.88 5.06 -8.56
C PRO A 93 6.65 4.43 -9.71
N ARG A 94 6.46 5.00 -10.90
CA ARG A 94 7.31 4.71 -12.04
C ARG A 94 8.72 5.22 -11.75
N ARG A 95 9.72 4.56 -12.33
CA ARG A 95 11.11 5.00 -12.25
C ARG A 95 11.22 6.40 -12.87
N PRO A 96 11.58 7.44 -12.10
CA PRO A 96 11.75 8.77 -12.65
C PRO A 96 13.03 8.84 -13.50
N THR A 97 13.11 9.81 -14.40
CA THR A 97 14.34 10.09 -15.15
C THR A 97 15.47 10.42 -14.18
N GLY A 98 16.65 9.81 -14.38
CA GLY A 98 17.82 9.99 -13.51
C GLY A 98 17.85 9.12 -12.26
N ALA A 99 16.82 8.29 -12.00
CA ALA A 99 16.92 7.28 -10.95
C ALA A 99 17.96 6.21 -11.30
N GLU A 100 18.72 5.77 -10.30
CA GLU A 100 19.72 4.73 -10.43
C GLU A 100 19.16 3.36 -10.00
N PRO A 101 19.67 2.23 -10.55
CA PRO A 101 19.36 0.91 -10.01
C PRO A 101 19.70 0.85 -8.51
N CYS A 102 18.85 0.22 -7.71
CA CYS A 102 19.14 0.07 -6.29
C CYS A 102 20.38 -0.81 -6.11
N HIS A 103 21.41 -0.30 -5.43
CA HIS A 103 22.67 -1.03 -5.23
C HIS A 103 22.51 -2.32 -4.41
N ALA A 104 21.56 -2.34 -3.47
CA ALA A 104 21.31 -3.49 -2.60
C ALA A 104 20.68 -4.68 -3.33
N CYS A 105 19.85 -4.45 -4.34
CA CYS A 105 19.21 -5.52 -5.13
C CYS A 105 19.63 -5.53 -6.61
N ALA A 106 20.62 -4.74 -6.99
CA ALA A 106 21.04 -4.51 -8.39
C ALA A 106 19.87 -4.17 -9.35
N GLY A 107 18.82 -3.55 -8.81
CA GLY A 107 17.59 -3.22 -9.52
C GLY A 107 16.65 -4.38 -9.85
N ALA A 108 16.89 -5.57 -9.31
CA ALA A 108 15.94 -6.67 -9.39
C ALA A 108 14.62 -6.28 -8.71
N ARG A 109 13.53 -6.34 -9.48
CA ARG A 109 12.16 -6.24 -8.96
C ARG A 109 11.65 -7.64 -8.67
N ALA A 110 10.94 -7.79 -7.56
CA ALA A 110 10.01 -8.90 -7.33
C ALA A 110 10.57 -10.35 -7.23
N ALA A 111 11.88 -10.59 -7.35
CA ALA A 111 12.45 -11.93 -7.28
C ALA A 111 12.86 -12.28 -5.83
N GLY A 112 11.96 -12.96 -5.09
CA GLY A 112 12.25 -13.41 -3.72
C GLY A 112 12.01 -12.34 -2.66
N VAL A 113 13.00 -12.10 -1.80
CA VAL A 113 12.89 -11.16 -0.67
C VAL A 113 12.77 -9.72 -1.17
N ILE A 114 11.79 -8.98 -0.66
CA ILE A 114 11.60 -7.56 -1.01
C ILE A 114 12.76 -6.75 -0.45
N CYS A 115 13.44 -6.01 -1.33
CA CYS A 115 14.54 -5.14 -0.94
C CYS A 115 14.00 -3.97 -0.11
N HIS A 116 14.33 -3.96 1.19
CA HIS A 116 13.93 -2.90 2.10
C HIS A 116 14.51 -1.55 1.70
N ASP A 117 15.75 -1.50 1.20
CA ASP A 117 16.46 -0.26 0.84
C ASP A 117 15.76 0.58 -0.23
N CYS A 118 15.12 -0.08 -1.20
CA CYS A 118 14.32 0.59 -2.24
C CYS A 118 12.82 0.31 -2.13
N ALA A 119 12.37 -0.29 -1.03
CA ALA A 119 10.99 -0.72 -0.82
C ALA A 119 10.41 -1.57 -1.98
N GLY A 120 11.24 -2.42 -2.58
CA GLY A 120 10.86 -3.26 -3.73
C GLY A 120 10.79 -2.54 -5.09
N LEU A 121 11.16 -1.26 -5.18
CA LEU A 121 11.09 -0.50 -6.43
C LEU A 121 12.15 -0.89 -7.47
N GLY A 122 13.28 -1.46 -7.04
CA GLY A 122 14.43 -1.74 -7.91
C GLY A 122 15.22 -0.50 -8.35
N TRP A 123 14.92 0.68 -7.81
CA TRP A 123 15.64 1.91 -8.12
C TRP A 123 15.65 2.86 -6.92
N ARG A 124 16.57 3.83 -6.93
CA ARG A 124 16.64 4.93 -5.96
C ARG A 124 16.71 6.26 -6.69
N SER A 125 16.16 7.29 -6.07
CA SER A 125 16.25 8.68 -6.54
C SER A 125 16.29 9.60 -5.32
N SER A 126 17.04 10.69 -5.40
CA SER A 126 17.11 11.71 -4.37
C SER A 126 15.78 12.47 -4.17
N GLY A 127 14.86 12.37 -5.12
CA GLY A 127 13.53 13.00 -5.06
C GLY A 127 12.50 12.26 -4.20
N PHE A 128 12.85 11.13 -3.57
CA PHE A 128 11.93 10.37 -2.74
C PHE A 128 12.54 10.10 -1.37
N ASP A 129 11.93 10.66 -0.33
CA ASP A 129 12.16 10.22 1.03
C ASP A 129 11.27 9.00 1.32
N LEU A 130 11.89 7.84 1.53
CA LEU A 130 11.19 6.59 1.85
C LEU A 130 10.65 6.57 3.28
N ASP A 131 11.31 7.32 4.17
CA ASP A 131 10.98 7.35 5.59
C ASP A 131 10.04 8.51 5.92
N GLU A 132 9.67 9.30 4.90
CA GLU A 132 8.59 10.27 4.98
C GLU A 132 7.31 9.59 5.45
N VAL A 133 6.82 10.04 6.61
CA VAL A 133 5.52 9.62 7.13
C VAL A 133 4.45 10.18 6.21
N VAL A 134 3.74 9.29 5.55
CA VAL A 134 2.67 9.70 4.65
C VAL A 134 1.43 9.94 5.52
N ALA A 135 1.08 11.21 5.69
CA ALA A 135 -0.03 11.60 6.56
C ALA A 135 -1.41 11.20 5.97
N ALA A 136 -2.41 11.14 6.85
CA ALA A 136 -3.80 11.15 6.42
C ALA A 136 -4.10 12.39 5.61
N PRO A 137 -4.76 12.27 4.45
CA PRO A 137 -5.67 13.34 4.07
C PRO A 137 -6.67 13.55 5.22
N ALA A 138 -6.96 14.81 5.53
CA ALA A 138 -8.01 15.17 6.47
C ALA A 138 -9.29 14.40 6.12
N SER A 139 -9.78 13.62 7.09
CA SER A 139 -10.97 12.78 7.09
C SER A 139 -11.86 12.81 5.85
N VAL A 140 -12.08 11.63 5.25
CA VAL A 140 -13.27 11.36 4.43
C VAL A 140 -14.49 11.48 5.35
N SER A 141 -15.13 12.65 5.35
CA SER A 141 -16.44 12.84 5.95
C SER A 141 -17.43 12.01 5.13
N ARG A 142 -17.80 10.83 5.63
CA ARG A 142 -18.99 10.13 5.12
C ARG A 142 -20.17 11.07 5.34
N SER A 143 -20.83 11.48 4.25
CA SER A 143 -22.17 12.05 4.36
C SER A 143 -23.04 11.07 5.12
N PRO A 144 -23.79 11.50 6.15
CA PRO A 144 -24.70 10.62 6.86
C PRO A 144 -25.70 10.05 5.86
N THR A 145 -25.71 8.74 5.71
CA THR A 145 -26.69 8.01 4.91
C THR A 145 -28.08 8.44 5.41
N ARG A 146 -28.83 9.17 4.58
CA ARG A 146 -30.24 9.48 4.87
C ARG A 146 -30.98 8.16 5.02
N ARG A 147 -31.60 7.96 6.19
CA ARG A 147 -32.64 6.95 6.38
C ARG A 147 -33.93 7.41 5.71
#